data_AF-A0AAV4J8J6-F1
#
_entry.id   AF-A0AAV4J8J6-F1
#
_cell.length_a   1.000
_cell.length_b   1.000
_cell.length_c   1.000
_cell.angle_alpha   90.00
_cell.angle_beta   90.00
_cell.angle_gamma   90.00
#
_symmetry.space_group_name_H-M   'P 1'
#
loop_
_entity.id
_entity.type
_entity.pdbx_description
1 polymer ?
#
loop_
_entity_poly.entity_id
_entity_poly.type
_entity_poly.pdbx_seq_one_letter_code
_entity_poly.pdbx_strand_id
1 'polypeptide(L)'
;MRLEHATPLKSWAGLRPWREVVRLEPETIDVHGRRIKVIHNYGHGGSGITMHWGCALEVTAMVLEALGTEKEHIERMVSRL
;
A
#
# COMPACT_ATOMS: atom_id res chain seq x y z
N MET A 1 3.01 14.91 33.43
CA MET A 1 2.56 13.51 33.57
C MET A 1 3.77 12.67 33.92
N ARG A 2 3.76 11.91 35.04
CA ARG A 2 4.88 11.05 35.47
C ARG A 2 4.51 9.59 35.22
N LEU A 3 5.42 8.81 34.65
CA LEU A 3 5.20 7.38 34.33
C LEU A 3 5.61 6.43 35.48
N GLU A 4 6.21 6.96 36.56
CA GLU A 4 6.76 6.19 37.69
C GLU A 4 5.75 5.32 38.46
N HIS A 5 4.45 5.55 38.30
CA HIS A 5 3.37 4.75 38.90
C HIS A 5 2.53 3.99 37.87
N ALA A 6 2.92 3.99 36.59
CA ALA A 6 2.19 3.28 35.55
C ALA A 6 2.54 1.78 35.59
N THR A 7 1.52 0.92 35.68
CA THR A 7 1.69 -0.52 35.57
C THR A 7 1.98 -0.91 34.11
N PRO A 8 3.12 -1.55 33.80
CA PRO A 8 3.40 -2.03 32.44
C PRO A 8 2.36 -3.07 32.02
N LEU A 9 1.70 -2.86 30.88
CA LEU A 9 0.71 -3.81 30.35
C LEU A 9 1.34 -4.90 29.47
N LYS A 10 2.26 -4.50 28.58
CA LYS A 10 2.88 -5.39 27.59
C LYS A 10 4.15 -4.76 27.01
N SER A 11 5.07 -5.60 26.56
CA SER A 11 6.19 -5.24 25.70
C SER A 11 6.02 -5.89 24.32
N TRP A 12 6.35 -5.15 23.26
CA TRP A 12 6.29 -5.67 21.89
C TRP A 12 7.40 -5.04 21.04
N ALA A 13 7.81 -5.77 20.01
CA ALA A 13 8.74 -5.31 18.99
C ALA A 13 8.21 -5.70 17.61
N GLY A 14 8.52 -4.89 16.60
CA GLY A 14 8.14 -5.12 15.22
C GLY A 14 9.17 -4.51 14.26
N LEU A 15 9.35 -5.15 13.10
CA LEU A 15 10.23 -4.67 12.04
C LEU A 15 9.45 -3.76 11.10
N ARG A 16 9.96 -2.55 10.87
CA ARG A 16 9.37 -1.62 9.91
C ARG A 16 9.77 -2.04 8.49
N PRO A 17 8.80 -2.16 7.55
CA PRO A 17 9.12 -2.46 6.15
C PRO A 17 9.64 -1.19 5.45
N TRP A 18 10.87 -0.78 5.77
CA TRP A 18 11.46 0.45 5.27
C TRP A 18 12.05 0.30 3.87
N ARG A 19 11.90 1.35 3.05
CA ARG A 19 12.66 1.63 1.84
C ARG A 19 12.94 3.13 1.78
N GLU A 20 13.94 3.52 1.01
CA GLU A 20 14.20 4.93 0.69
C GLU A 20 13.00 5.57 -0.02
N VAL A 21 12.33 4.81 -0.90
CA VAL A 21 11.10 5.20 -1.58
C VAL A 21 10.09 4.05 -1.52
N VAL A 22 8.82 4.36 -1.22
CA VAL A 22 7.71 3.39 -1.28
C VAL A 22 7.64 2.78 -2.69
N ARG A 23 7.50 1.46 -2.80
CA ARG A 23 7.21 0.82 -4.10
C ARG A 23 5.71 0.84 -4.32
N LEU A 24 5.30 1.65 -5.29
CA LEU A 24 3.91 1.83 -5.68
C LEU A 24 3.85 1.88 -7.20
N GLU A 25 3.91 0.71 -7.85
CA GLU A 25 4.04 0.63 -9.31
C GLU A 25 3.53 -0.72 -9.87
N PRO A 26 3.09 -0.75 -11.13
CA PRO A 26 2.80 -1.99 -11.85
C PRO A 26 4.08 -2.63 -12.42
N GLU A 27 4.15 -3.95 -12.38
CA GLU A 27 5.18 -4.76 -13.04
C GLU A 27 4.53 -5.91 -13.82
N THR A 28 5.08 -6.28 -14.97
CA THR A 28 4.65 -7.47 -15.71
C THR A 28 5.72 -8.55 -15.62
N ILE A 29 5.44 -9.60 -14.87
CA ILE A 29 6.36 -10.73 -14.69
C ILE A 29 5.94 -11.91 -15.56
N ASP A 30 6.91 -12.75 -15.94
CA ASP A 30 6.64 -14.03 -16.58
C ASP A 30 6.73 -15.14 -15.54
N VAL A 31 5.68 -15.94 -15.42
CA VAL A 31 5.63 -17.11 -14.53
C VAL A 31 5.19 -18.30 -15.37
N HIS A 32 6.14 -19.18 -15.67
CA HIS A 32 5.90 -20.38 -16.48
C HIS A 32 5.26 -20.09 -17.85
N GLY A 33 5.70 -19.03 -18.54
CA GLY A 33 5.16 -18.61 -19.84
C GLY A 33 3.84 -17.84 -19.75
N ARG A 34 3.33 -17.58 -18.55
CA ARG A 34 2.18 -16.71 -18.32
C ARG A 34 2.64 -15.33 -17.89
N ARG A 35 2.21 -14.30 -18.63
CA ARG A 35 2.39 -12.90 -18.26
C ARG A 35 1.41 -12.55 -17.14
N ILE A 36 1.92 -12.10 -15.99
CA ILE A 36 1.15 -11.71 -14.81
C ILE A 36 1.43 -10.24 -14.49
N LYS A 37 0.37 -9.45 -14.29
CA LYS A 37 0.46 -8.10 -13.75
C LYS A 37 0.54 -8.17 -12.22
N VAL A 38 1.58 -7.56 -11.65
CA VAL A 38 1.78 -7.42 -10.21
C VAL A 38 1.78 -5.94 -9.89
N ILE A 39 0.94 -5.51 -8.93
CA ILE A 39 0.97 -4.15 -8.42
C ILE A 39 1.68 -4.16 -7.07
N HIS A 40 2.80 -3.45 -6.98
CA HIS A 40 3.57 -3.34 -5.75
C HIS A 40 2.99 -2.25 -4.84
N ASN A 41 2.91 -2.53 -3.54
CA ASN A 41 2.46 -1.58 -2.53
C ASN A 41 3.18 -1.86 -1.19
N TYR A 42 4.46 -1.51 -1.09
CA TYR A 42 5.28 -1.79 0.10
C TYR A 42 6.40 -0.77 0.31
N GLY A 43 7.07 -0.82 1.47
CA GLY A 43 8.18 0.08 1.77
C GLY A 43 7.81 1.30 2.61
N HIS A 44 6.63 1.31 3.26
CA HIS A 44 6.10 2.44 4.02
C HIS A 44 6.83 2.75 5.35
N GLY A 45 7.81 1.94 5.75
CA GLY A 45 8.55 2.14 7.00
C GLY A 45 7.62 2.24 8.21
N GLY A 46 7.76 3.31 8.99
CA GLY A 46 6.90 3.58 10.15
C GLY A 46 5.60 4.32 9.82
N SER A 47 5.42 4.75 8.57
CA SER A 47 4.35 5.65 8.14
C SER A 47 3.19 4.92 7.45
N GLY A 48 3.15 3.58 7.52
CA GLY A 48 2.13 2.77 6.87
C GLY A 48 0.71 3.21 7.20
N ILE A 49 0.40 3.43 8.49
CA ILE A 49 -0.93 3.92 8.91
C ILE A 49 -1.20 5.34 8.41
N THR A 50 -0.20 6.22 8.35
CA THR A 50 -0.38 7.58 7.84
C THR A 50 -0.69 7.60 6.34
N MET A 51 -0.10 6.69 5.56
CA MET A 51 -0.15 6.72 4.08
C MET A 51 -1.12 5.71 3.46
N HIS A 52 -1.62 4.73 4.21
CA HIS A 52 -2.31 3.57 3.64
C HIS A 52 -3.47 3.91 2.70
N TRP A 53 -4.27 4.94 3.03
CA TRP A 53 -5.46 5.29 2.25
C TRP A 53 -5.07 5.82 0.86
N GLY A 54 -4.15 6.78 0.79
CA GLY A 54 -3.67 7.32 -0.48
C GLY A 54 -3.00 6.24 -1.35
N CYS A 55 -2.18 5.37 -0.74
CA CYS A 55 -1.57 4.26 -1.45
C CYS A 55 -2.61 3.25 -1.96
N ALA A 56 -3.68 2.99 -1.19
CA ALA A 56 -4.76 2.09 -1.61
C ALA A 56 -5.57 2.65 -2.79
N LEU A 57 -5.84 3.95 -2.81
CA LEU A 57 -6.52 4.61 -3.94
C LEU A 57 -5.69 4.50 -5.23
N GLU A 58 -4.39 4.79 -5.16
CA GLU A 58 -3.49 4.71 -6.31
C GLU A 58 -3.38 3.27 -6.85
N VAL A 59 -3.21 2.29 -5.96
CA VAL A 59 -3.17 0.87 -6.33
C VAL A 59 -4.49 0.42 -6.95
N THR A 60 -5.62 0.90 -6.44
CA THR A 60 -6.94 0.57 -7.00
C THR A 60 -7.04 1.08 -8.44
N ALA A 61 -6.58 2.31 -8.72
CA ALA A 61 -6.53 2.85 -10.07
C ALA A 61 -5.68 1.98 -11.01
N MET A 62 -4.47 1.59 -10.57
CA MET A 62 -3.58 0.71 -11.35
C MET A 62 -4.20 -0.67 -11.62
N VAL A 63 -4.92 -1.24 -10.65
CA VAL A 63 -5.62 -2.53 -10.81
C VAL A 63 -6.74 -2.40 -11.83
N LEU A 64 -7.56 -1.36 -11.74
CA LEU A 64 -8.67 -1.15 -12.67
C LEU A 64 -8.17 -0.93 -14.11
N GLU A 65 -7.08 -0.17 -14.27
CA GLU A 65 -6.40 0.01 -15.55
C GLU A 65 -5.89 -1.33 -16.09
N ALA A 66 -5.23 -2.15 -15.24
CA ALA A 66 -4.76 -3.48 -15.63
C ALA A 66 -5.89 -4.45 -16.03
N LEU A 67 -7.11 -4.21 -15.54
CA LEU A 67 -8.33 -4.94 -15.92
C LEU A 67 -9.03 -4.39 -17.17
N GLY A 68 -8.51 -3.32 -17.77
CA GLY A 68 -9.08 -2.70 -18.97
C GLY A 68 -10.29 -1.81 -18.69
N THR A 69 -10.38 -1.25 -17.48
CA THR A 69 -11.46 -0.30 -17.14
C THR A 69 -11.21 1.06 -17.79
N GLU A 70 -12.25 1.66 -18.37
CA GLU A 70 -12.18 3.00 -18.95
C GLU A 70 -11.74 4.04 -17.91
N LYS A 71 -10.79 4.90 -18.28
CA LYS A 71 -10.14 5.86 -17.39
C LYS A 71 -11.14 6.79 -16.68
N GLU A 72 -12.17 7.23 -17.41
CA GLU A 72 -13.23 8.10 -16.90
C GLU A 72 -14.09 7.40 -15.82
N HIS A 73 -14.23 6.07 -15.91
CA HIS A 73 -14.88 5.26 -14.88
C HIS A 73 -13.99 5.17 -13.63
N ILE A 74 -12.68 4.95 -13.82
CA ILE A 74 -11.71 4.89 -12.71
C ILE A 74 -11.73 6.20 -11.91
N GLU A 75 -11.64 7.35 -12.59
CA GLU A 75 -11.67 8.68 -11.96
C GLU A 75 -12.97 8.91 -11.17
N ARG A 76 -14.12 8.47 -11.71
CA ARG A 76 -15.41 8.51 -10.99
C ARG A 76 -15.46 7.59 -9.77
N MET A 77 -14.80 6.45 -9.79
CA MET A 77 -14.77 5.52 -8.66
C MET A 77 -13.87 6.03 -7.55
N VAL A 78 -12.65 6.47 -7.89
CA VAL A 78 -11.66 6.97 -6.93
C VAL A 78 -12.14 8.25 -6.25
N SER A 79 -12.82 9.15 -6.97
CA SER A 79 -13.36 10.40 -6.41
C SER A 79 -14.52 10.23 -5.41
N ARG A 80 -15.08 9.01 -5.30
CA ARG A 80 -16.19 8.69 -4.39
C ARG A 80 -15.75 7.99 -3.10
N LEU A 81 -14.46 7.69 -2.98
CA LEU A 81 -13.82 7.04 -1.82
C LEU A 81 -13.15 8.09 -0.94
#